data_AF-I0UXY4-F1
#
_entry.id   AF-I0UXY4-F1
#
_cell.length_a   1.000
_cell.length_b   1.000
_cell.length_c   1.000
_cell.angle_alpha   90.00
_cell.angle_beta   90.00
_cell.angle_gamma   90.00
#
_symmetry.space_group_name_H-M   'P 1'
#
loop_
_entity.id
_entity.type
_entity.pdbx_description
1 polymer ?
#
loop_
_entity_poly.entity_id
_entity_poly.type
_entity_poly.pdbx_seq_one_letter_code
_entity_poly.pdbx_strand_id
1 'polypeptide(L)'
;MRRRRGWAVAIAVAGVVAASFAVTAGLTREPAQDSGREQVAEPVAFAADVVDVVRTGERSVRVVVELPSGGEDCGDDVRVEHVQDALPDRPDTVYANVMYSAPMPDVGACRGRRTAEVPLTVSAPLGERMLVFNAAFPAWTPDGDRYRRCDDLLGCHPPEDTCDPVWIDKAVYQLDVPVKRLRSVREVRACDGTWLILDVNPAAGRCAPDGGECEPGGDVARWFLRFDRDHWETVLRTSGAGCTGLDREFTDLPTELCATLPAP
;
A
#
# COMPACT_ATOMS: atom_id res chain seq x y z
N MET A 1 -60.76 23.56 8.99
CA MET A 1 -60.60 23.85 10.43
C MET A 1 -59.36 24.73 10.59
N ARG A 2 -59.50 26.04 10.90
CA ARG A 2 -59.23 26.67 12.22
C ARG A 2 -57.81 26.33 12.73
N ARG A 3 -56.89 27.24 13.09
CA ARG A 3 -56.91 28.66 13.55
C ARG A 3 -55.43 29.16 13.53
N ARG A 4 -55.13 30.36 12.97
CA ARG A 4 -54.92 31.69 13.62
C ARG A 4 -53.60 31.85 14.42
N ARG A 5 -52.72 32.76 13.96
CA ARG A 5 -52.41 34.15 14.47
C ARG A 5 -51.36 34.15 15.58
N GLY A 6 -50.20 34.80 15.43
CA GLY A 6 -49.93 36.24 15.61
C GLY A 6 -48.67 36.39 16.51
N TRP A 7 -47.84 37.43 16.58
CA TRP A 7 -47.92 38.86 16.25
C TRP A 7 -46.51 39.52 16.26
N ALA A 8 -46.39 40.65 15.54
CA ALA A 8 -45.70 41.94 15.80
C ALA A 8 -44.31 41.98 16.47
N VAL A 9 -43.24 42.52 15.85
CA VAL A 9 -42.86 43.93 15.60
C VAL A 9 -42.62 44.77 16.86
N ALA A 10 -41.39 45.28 17.00
CA ALA A 10 -41.09 46.56 17.67
C ALA A 10 -39.94 47.28 16.95
N ILE A 11 -40.23 48.52 16.54
CA ILE A 11 -39.33 49.55 15.98
C ILE A 11 -39.22 50.66 17.04
N ALA A 12 -38.03 51.23 17.26
CA ALA A 12 -37.79 52.64 17.62
C ALA A 12 -36.27 52.89 17.70
N VAL A 13 -35.59 53.66 16.84
CA VAL A 13 -35.60 55.12 16.56
C VAL A 13 -34.44 55.85 17.26
N ALA A 14 -33.52 56.32 16.40
CA ALA A 14 -32.75 57.57 16.37
C ALA A 14 -32.07 58.16 17.63
N GLY A 15 -30.79 58.50 17.45
CA GLY A 15 -30.08 59.50 18.23
C GLY A 15 -28.82 59.96 17.50
N VAL A 16 -28.95 60.97 16.64
CA VAL A 16 -27.83 61.71 16.03
C VAL A 16 -27.27 62.67 17.07
N VAL A 17 -25.98 62.57 17.38
CA VAL A 17 -25.21 63.69 17.95
C VAL A 17 -23.90 63.80 17.17
N ALA A 18 -23.80 64.89 16.40
CA ALA A 18 -22.57 65.34 15.78
C ALA A 18 -21.68 65.99 16.84
N ALA A 19 -20.40 65.62 16.89
CA ALA A 19 -19.35 66.42 17.51
C ALA A 19 -17.98 66.08 16.90
N SER A 20 -17.60 66.93 15.94
CA SER A 20 -16.31 67.60 15.85
C SER A 20 -15.01 66.77 15.79
N PHE A 21 -14.38 66.86 14.61
CA PHE A 21 -12.96 66.64 14.36
C PHE A 21 -12.08 67.34 15.40
N ALA A 22 -11.18 66.57 16.01
CA ALA A 22 -9.88 67.06 16.47
C ALA A 22 -8.81 66.10 15.95
N VAL A 23 -8.14 66.52 14.88
CA VAL A 23 -6.89 65.92 14.41
C VAL A 23 -5.84 66.25 15.46
N THR A 24 -5.51 65.29 16.32
CA THR A 24 -4.24 65.28 17.04
C THR A 24 -3.33 64.28 16.36
N ALA A 25 -2.35 64.81 15.63
CA ALA A 25 -1.19 64.09 15.16
C ALA A 25 -0.37 63.63 16.38
N GLY A 26 -0.76 62.50 16.96
CA GLY A 26 0.03 61.74 17.92
C GLY A 26 0.71 60.61 17.19
N LEU A 27 2.03 60.74 17.00
CA LEU A 27 2.92 59.66 16.58
C LEU A 27 2.91 58.54 17.63
N THR A 28 1.89 57.69 17.63
CA THR A 28 1.99 56.37 18.27
C THR A 28 2.59 55.44 17.24
N ARG A 29 3.90 55.27 17.36
CA ARG A 29 4.65 54.17 16.74
C ARG A 29 3.96 52.87 17.16
N GLU A 30 3.18 52.28 16.26
CA GLU A 30 2.72 50.91 16.38
C GLU A 30 3.94 50.04 16.71
N PRO A 31 3.90 49.18 17.75
CA PRO A 31 4.99 48.26 17.98
C PRO A 31 5.13 47.44 16.70
N ALA A 32 6.33 47.49 16.10
CA ALA A 32 6.66 46.69 14.96
C ALA A 32 6.26 45.25 15.27
N GLN A 33 5.38 44.67 14.44
CA GLN A 33 5.13 43.24 14.48
C GLN A 33 6.47 42.55 14.30
N ASP A 34 6.92 41.93 15.39
CA ASP A 34 8.07 41.06 15.43
C ASP A 34 7.81 39.92 14.45
N SER A 35 8.28 40.11 13.22
CA SER A 35 8.18 39.16 12.11
C SER A 35 9.32 38.14 12.16
N GLY A 36 10.02 38.03 13.31
CA GLY A 36 11.15 37.16 13.54
C GLY A 36 10.85 35.91 14.35
N ARG A 37 9.59 35.47 14.49
CA ARG A 37 9.31 34.12 14.99
C ARG A 37 9.38 33.17 13.80
N GLU A 38 10.56 32.59 13.60
CA GLU A 38 10.76 31.39 12.82
C GLU A 38 9.67 30.39 13.25
N GLN A 39 8.67 30.17 12.40
CA GLN A 39 7.66 29.15 12.63
C GLN A 39 8.40 27.82 12.49
N VAL A 40 8.87 27.28 13.62
CA VAL A 40 9.28 25.89 13.69
C VAL A 40 8.04 25.10 13.29
N ALA A 41 8.07 24.51 12.09
CA ALA A 41 6.98 23.70 11.59
C ALA A 41 6.71 22.60 12.63
N GLU A 42 5.46 22.50 13.10
CA GLU A 42 5.12 21.46 14.07
C GLU A 42 5.39 20.08 13.45
N PRO A 43 6.05 19.17 14.18
CA PRO A 43 6.29 17.82 13.69
C PRO A 43 4.99 17.11 13.37
N VAL A 44 4.91 16.52 12.18
CA VAL A 44 3.81 15.69 11.71
C VAL A 44 4.19 14.22 11.87
N ALA A 45 3.21 13.37 12.19
CA ALA A 45 3.41 11.93 12.31
C ALA A 45 3.27 11.24 10.94
N PHE A 46 4.18 10.33 10.63
CA PHE A 46 4.23 9.55 9.40
C PHE A 46 4.33 8.05 9.70
N ALA A 47 3.77 7.24 8.80
CA ALA A 47 3.97 5.79 8.81
C ALA A 47 5.43 5.43 8.53
N ALA A 48 6.05 4.67 9.43
CA ALA A 48 7.39 4.14 9.24
C ALA A 48 7.33 2.83 8.43
N ASP A 49 8.28 2.66 7.51
CA ASP A 49 8.42 1.42 6.76
C ASP A 49 9.13 0.38 7.64
N VAL A 50 8.40 -0.68 8.02
CA VAL A 50 8.97 -1.80 8.77
C VAL A 50 9.78 -2.68 7.83
N VAL A 51 11.05 -2.90 8.18
CA VAL A 51 12.01 -3.65 7.35
C VAL A 51 12.50 -4.95 8.01
N ASP A 52 12.42 -5.06 9.33
CA ASP A 52 12.76 -6.29 10.05
C ASP A 52 12.01 -6.36 11.38
N VAL A 53 11.76 -7.58 11.87
CA VAL A 53 11.13 -7.80 13.17
C VAL A 53 11.76 -9.01 13.85
N VAL A 54 12.29 -8.79 15.05
CA VAL A 54 13.03 -9.80 15.80
C VAL A 54 12.31 -10.06 17.12
N ARG A 55 12.05 -11.32 17.45
CA ARG A 55 11.52 -11.72 18.74
C ARG A 55 12.60 -11.54 19.81
N THR A 56 12.26 -10.77 20.84
CA THR A 56 13.16 -10.50 21.98
C THR A 56 12.70 -11.14 23.27
N GLY A 57 11.47 -11.68 23.29
CA GLY A 57 10.94 -12.48 24.38
C GLY A 57 9.58 -13.08 24.02
N GLU A 58 8.96 -13.72 25.01
CA GLU A 58 7.65 -14.36 24.84
C GLU A 58 6.55 -13.37 24.40
N ARG A 59 6.64 -12.12 24.86
CA ARG A 59 5.65 -11.06 24.63
C ARG A 59 6.25 -9.81 24.02
N SER A 60 7.43 -9.90 23.41
CA SER A 60 8.16 -8.72 22.94
C SER A 60 8.88 -8.99 21.64
N VAL A 61 8.80 -8.00 20.76
CA VAL A 61 9.59 -7.92 19.53
C VAL A 61 10.31 -6.58 19.49
N ARG A 62 11.39 -6.56 18.73
CA ARG A 62 12.10 -5.36 18.29
C ARG A 62 11.75 -5.16 16.82
N VAL A 63 11.09 -4.05 16.53
CA VAL A 63 10.70 -3.65 15.18
C VAL A 63 11.77 -2.73 14.63
N VAL A 64 12.33 -3.07 13.49
CA VAL A 64 13.30 -2.25 12.76
C VAL A 64 12.57 -1.54 11.64
N VAL A 65 12.73 -0.23 11.58
CA VAL A 65 12.13 0.62 10.56
C VAL A 65 13.18 1.37 9.76
N GLU A 66 12.86 1.69 8.51
CA GLU A 66 13.63 2.62 7.70
C GLU A 66 13.01 4.02 7.77
N LEU A 67 13.85 5.02 8.00
CA LEU A 67 13.47 6.43 8.07
C LEU A 67 14.24 7.25 7.03
N PRO A 68 13.63 8.33 6.51
CA PRO A 68 14.37 9.36 5.80
C PRO A 68 15.50 9.93 6.67
N SER A 69 16.64 10.25 6.06
CA SER A 69 17.80 10.83 6.73
C SER A 69 18.53 11.85 5.83
N GLY A 70 19.59 12.48 6.35
CA GLY A 70 20.44 13.42 5.60
C GLY A 70 20.33 14.89 6.02
N GLY A 71 19.48 15.19 7.01
CA GLY A 71 19.34 16.48 7.68
C GLY A 71 18.77 16.30 9.08
N GLU A 72 18.85 17.33 9.92
CA GLU A 72 18.38 17.28 11.32
C GLU A 72 16.86 17.12 11.42
N ASP A 73 16.13 17.59 10.41
CA ASP A 73 14.67 17.49 10.31
C ASP A 73 14.19 16.22 9.59
N CYS A 74 15.10 15.28 9.30
CA CYS A 74 14.77 14.04 8.61
C CYS A 74 14.41 12.95 9.60
N GLY A 75 13.09 12.77 9.80
CA GLY A 75 12.43 11.64 10.45
C GLY A 75 13.06 11.17 11.76
N ASP A 76 12.42 11.48 12.89
CA ASP A 76 12.86 11.06 14.23
C ASP A 76 11.69 10.59 15.12
N ASP A 77 11.92 10.36 16.41
CA ASP A 77 10.88 10.01 17.38
C ASP A 77 10.03 8.80 16.93
N VAL A 78 10.72 7.69 16.62
CA VAL A 78 10.05 6.44 16.26
C VAL A 78 9.34 5.87 17.48
N ARG A 79 8.07 5.54 17.30
CA ARG A 79 7.23 5.00 18.37
C ARG A 79 6.20 4.02 17.84
N VAL A 80 5.78 3.11 18.72
CA VAL A 80 4.68 2.20 18.48
C VAL A 80 3.43 2.74 19.18
N GLU A 81 2.33 2.79 18.45
CA GLU A 81 1.03 3.24 18.94
C GLU A 81 -0.09 2.28 18.55
N HIS A 82 -1.27 2.45 19.14
CA HIS A 82 -2.50 1.74 18.74
C HIS A 82 -2.35 0.21 18.68
N VAL A 83 -1.63 -0.38 19.63
CA VAL A 83 -1.48 -1.84 19.73
C VAL A 83 -2.84 -2.47 20.06
N GLN A 84 -3.30 -3.34 19.17
CA GLN A 84 -4.49 -4.15 19.32
C GLN A 84 -4.09 -5.61 19.23
N ASP A 85 -3.96 -6.24 20.38
CA ASP A 85 -3.40 -7.58 20.54
C ASP A 85 -4.34 -8.52 21.31
N ALA A 86 -5.61 -8.14 21.46
CA ALA A 86 -6.65 -8.92 22.11
C ALA A 86 -8.01 -8.74 21.41
N LEU A 87 -8.02 -8.69 20.07
CA LEU A 87 -9.25 -8.60 19.29
C LEU A 87 -9.98 -9.96 19.31
N PRO A 88 -11.23 -10.04 19.80
CA PRO A 88 -11.95 -11.31 19.93
C PRO A 88 -12.20 -12.04 18.61
N ASP A 89 -12.36 -11.30 17.52
CA ASP A 89 -12.58 -11.80 16.17
C ASP A 89 -11.29 -12.13 15.41
N ARG A 90 -10.13 -11.67 15.92
CA ARG A 90 -8.80 -11.86 15.32
C ARG A 90 -7.73 -12.17 16.39
N PRO A 91 -7.90 -13.22 17.21
CA PRO A 91 -7.03 -13.49 18.35
C PRO A 91 -5.59 -13.90 17.93
N ASP A 92 -5.44 -14.36 16.69
CA ASP A 92 -4.19 -14.81 16.07
C ASP A 92 -3.38 -13.66 15.44
N THR A 93 -3.87 -12.42 15.49
CA THR A 93 -3.21 -11.26 14.87
C THR A 93 -2.98 -10.16 15.90
N VAL A 94 -1.84 -9.49 15.80
CA VAL A 94 -1.52 -8.25 16.52
C VAL A 94 -1.48 -7.12 15.49
N TYR A 95 -2.24 -6.06 15.73
CA TYR A 95 -2.17 -4.84 14.93
C TYR A 95 -1.43 -3.77 15.73
N ALA A 96 -0.55 -3.02 15.10
CA ALA A 96 0.12 -1.88 15.72
C ALA A 96 0.44 -0.82 14.67
N ASN A 97 0.57 0.44 15.08
CA ASN A 97 1.09 1.50 14.23
C ASN A 97 2.53 1.79 14.63
N VAL A 98 3.43 1.90 13.66
CA VAL A 98 4.83 2.31 13.87
C VAL A 98 5.02 3.64 13.18
N MET A 99 5.12 4.69 13.98
CA MET A 99 5.13 6.08 13.54
C MET A 99 6.49 6.70 13.77
N TYR A 100 6.82 7.71 12.97
CA TYR A 100 7.91 8.64 13.23
C TYR A 100 7.40 10.07 13.06
N SER A 101 8.07 11.03 13.68
CA SER A 101 7.79 12.46 13.58
C SER A 101 8.79 13.13 12.64
N ALA A 102 8.32 14.00 11.77
CA ALA A 102 9.18 14.92 11.03
C ALA A 102 8.44 16.24 10.81
N PRO A 103 9.12 17.39 10.78
CA PRO A 103 8.57 18.57 10.12
C PRO A 103 8.16 18.20 8.70
N MET A 104 7.14 18.84 8.14
CA MET A 104 6.78 18.62 6.73
C MET A 104 8.02 18.88 5.86
N PRO A 105 8.60 17.83 5.23
CA PRO A 105 9.88 18.00 4.58
C PRO A 105 9.68 18.75 3.26
N ASP A 106 10.59 19.68 2.96
CA ASP A 106 10.74 20.17 1.60
C ASP A 106 11.07 18.99 0.67
N VAL A 107 10.41 18.94 -0.49
CA VAL A 107 10.56 17.83 -1.43
C VAL A 107 12.04 17.63 -1.78
N GLY A 108 12.58 16.47 -1.42
CA GLY A 108 13.96 16.09 -1.73
C GLY A 108 15.03 16.53 -0.73
N ALA A 109 14.65 17.06 0.44
CA ALA A 109 15.58 17.38 1.53
C ALA A 109 16.16 16.11 2.20
N CYS A 110 15.33 15.09 2.41
CA CYS A 110 15.73 13.84 3.07
C CYS A 110 16.04 12.73 2.06
N ARG A 111 17.26 12.77 1.49
CA ARG A 111 17.70 11.81 0.45
C ARG A 111 18.34 10.55 1.01
N GLY A 112 18.82 10.60 2.25
CA GLY A 112 19.38 9.44 2.92
C GLY A 112 18.29 8.52 3.46
N ARG A 113 18.69 7.30 3.80
CA ARG A 113 17.90 6.36 4.60
C ARG A 113 18.73 5.95 5.82
N ARG A 114 18.07 5.73 6.95
CA ARG A 114 18.67 5.15 8.16
C ARG A 114 17.71 4.16 8.79
N THR A 115 18.23 3.19 9.51
CA THR A 115 17.39 2.30 10.32
C THR A 115 17.24 2.84 11.75
N ALA A 116 16.09 2.59 12.34
CA ALA A 116 15.83 2.80 13.76
C ALA A 116 15.11 1.58 14.34
N GLU A 117 15.24 1.37 15.64
CA GLU A 117 14.65 0.22 16.32
C GLU A 117 13.69 0.71 17.41
N VAL A 118 12.53 0.06 17.49
CA VAL A 118 11.51 0.38 18.49
C VAL A 118 10.94 -0.91 19.10
N PRO A 119 10.82 -1.00 20.44
CA PRO A 119 10.22 -2.16 21.07
C PRO A 119 8.70 -2.17 20.88
N LEU A 120 8.15 -3.35 20.63
CA LEU A 120 6.72 -3.64 20.75
C LEU A 120 6.52 -4.73 21.80
N THR A 121 5.67 -4.45 22.78
CA THR A 121 5.27 -5.40 23.82
C THR A 121 3.77 -5.64 23.74
N VAL A 122 3.36 -6.89 23.86
CA VAL A 122 1.96 -7.33 23.85
C VAL A 122 1.54 -7.87 25.22
N SER A 123 0.24 -7.86 25.48
CA SER A 123 -0.41 -8.33 26.70
C SER A 123 -0.33 -9.86 26.84
N ALA A 124 -0.46 -10.60 25.74
CA ALA A 124 -0.42 -12.06 25.68
C ALA A 124 0.80 -12.60 24.92
N PRO A 125 1.25 -13.84 25.16
CA PRO A 125 2.32 -14.48 24.40
C PRO A 125 2.15 -14.33 22.89
N LEU A 126 3.24 -14.02 22.21
CA LEU A 126 3.26 -13.83 20.77
C LEU A 126 3.04 -15.15 20.02
N GLY A 127 3.57 -16.28 20.51
CA GLY A 127 3.40 -17.61 19.89
C GLY A 127 3.48 -17.57 18.36
N GLU A 128 2.45 -18.12 17.70
CA GLU A 128 2.27 -18.14 16.24
C GLU A 128 1.52 -16.92 15.68
N ARG A 129 1.32 -15.88 16.48
CA ARG A 129 0.50 -14.72 16.09
C ARG A 129 1.20 -13.90 15.02
N MET A 130 0.46 -13.50 13.99
CA MET A 130 0.94 -12.59 12.94
C MET A 130 0.97 -11.16 13.44
N LEU A 131 1.84 -10.34 12.85
CA LEU A 131 1.91 -8.89 13.10
C LEU A 131 1.50 -8.12 11.86
N VAL A 132 0.67 -7.10 12.02
CA VAL A 132 0.25 -6.19 10.97
C VAL A 132 0.55 -4.76 11.42
N PHE A 133 1.33 -4.05 10.63
CA PHE A 133 1.76 -2.69 10.97
C PHE A 133 1.03 -1.65 10.11
N ASN A 134 0.67 -0.51 10.72
CA ASN A 134 0.10 0.65 10.04
C ASN A 134 -1.19 0.37 9.25
N ALA A 135 -1.95 -0.65 9.69
CA ALA A 135 -3.10 -1.21 8.96
C ALA A 135 -2.82 -1.52 7.48
N ALA A 136 -1.54 -1.74 7.13
CA ALA A 136 -1.07 -1.99 5.78
C ALA A 136 -0.63 -3.44 5.64
N PHE A 137 -0.93 -4.03 4.48
CA PHE A 137 -0.30 -5.27 4.05
C PHE A 137 1.09 -4.96 3.46
N PRO A 138 2.03 -5.91 3.56
CA PRO A 138 1.83 -7.29 4.01
C PRO A 138 1.97 -7.47 5.52
N ALA A 139 1.33 -8.53 6.02
CA ALA A 139 1.54 -9.01 7.37
C ALA A 139 2.94 -9.61 7.55
N TRP A 140 3.29 -9.90 8.80
CA TRP A 140 4.52 -10.57 9.20
C TRP A 140 4.16 -11.85 9.94
N THR A 141 4.74 -12.97 9.54
CA THR A 141 4.51 -14.28 10.16
C THR A 141 5.74 -14.72 10.95
N PRO A 142 5.58 -15.41 12.08
CA PRO A 142 6.70 -15.98 12.81
C PRO A 142 7.60 -16.86 11.93
N ASP A 143 8.91 -16.74 12.13
CA ASP A 143 9.95 -17.53 11.48
C ASP A 143 11.14 -17.69 12.45
N GLY A 144 11.00 -18.64 13.39
CA GLY A 144 11.95 -18.84 14.48
C GLY A 144 11.99 -17.67 15.47
N ASP A 145 13.18 -17.10 15.68
CA ASP A 145 13.39 -15.92 16.52
C ASP A 145 13.12 -14.60 15.77
N ARG A 146 12.65 -14.68 14.53
CA ARG A 146 12.34 -13.54 13.67
C ARG A 146 10.90 -13.63 13.18
N TYR A 147 10.47 -12.61 12.47
CA TYR A 147 9.29 -12.68 11.63
C TYR A 147 9.70 -12.46 10.18
N ARG A 148 9.09 -13.24 9.30
CA ARG A 148 9.21 -13.09 7.85
C ARG A 148 8.06 -12.25 7.34
N ARG A 149 8.37 -11.29 6.47
CA ARG A 149 7.37 -10.52 5.74
C ARG A 149 6.61 -11.45 4.79
N CYS A 150 5.30 -11.41 4.85
CA CYS A 150 4.44 -12.19 3.97
C CYS A 150 4.42 -11.59 2.56
N ASP A 151 4.00 -12.37 1.58
CA ASP A 151 3.82 -11.87 0.22
C ASP A 151 2.56 -10.98 0.15
N ASP A 152 2.63 -9.88 -0.61
CA ASP A 152 1.52 -8.92 -0.72
C ASP A 152 0.27 -9.53 -1.37
N LEU A 153 0.44 -10.50 -2.26
CA LEU A 153 -0.65 -11.14 -3.01
C LEU A 153 -0.97 -12.54 -2.47
N LEU A 154 0.05 -13.33 -2.14
CA LEU A 154 -0.13 -14.71 -1.67
C LEU A 154 -0.39 -14.81 -0.16
N GLY A 155 -0.07 -13.76 0.60
CA GLY A 155 -0.11 -13.78 2.06
C GLY A 155 1.03 -14.61 2.66
N CYS A 156 0.80 -15.11 3.88
CA CYS A 156 1.83 -15.78 4.68
C CYS A 156 1.97 -17.28 4.38
N HIS A 157 0.90 -17.89 3.88
CA HIS A 157 0.76 -19.31 3.61
C HIS A 157 0.27 -19.48 2.16
N PRO A 158 1.14 -19.29 1.16
CA PRO A 158 0.76 -19.54 -0.23
C PRO A 158 0.31 -20.99 -0.41
N PRO A 159 -0.62 -21.28 -1.33
CA PRO A 159 -1.01 -22.64 -1.67
C PRO A 159 0.21 -23.49 -2.10
N GLU A 160 0.23 -24.77 -1.71
CA GLU A 160 1.27 -25.72 -2.14
C GLU A 160 1.17 -26.04 -3.65
N ASP A 161 -0.05 -26.05 -4.18
CA ASP A 161 -0.30 -26.22 -5.61
C ASP A 161 0.02 -24.91 -6.35
N THR A 162 1.09 -24.89 -7.13
CA THR A 162 1.52 -23.72 -7.91
C THR A 162 0.59 -23.41 -9.07
N CYS A 163 -0.30 -24.35 -9.45
CA CYS A 163 -1.38 -24.11 -10.40
C CYS A 163 -2.62 -23.47 -9.76
N ASP A 164 -2.61 -23.21 -8.45
CA ASP A 164 -3.68 -22.50 -7.78
C ASP A 164 -3.92 -21.11 -8.43
N PRO A 165 -5.18 -20.68 -8.61
CA PRO A 165 -5.49 -19.39 -9.21
C PRO A 165 -4.75 -18.19 -8.60
N VAL A 166 -4.39 -18.23 -7.31
CA VAL A 166 -3.67 -17.15 -6.62
C VAL A 166 -2.22 -17.03 -7.12
N TRP A 167 -1.56 -18.16 -7.38
CA TRP A 167 -0.22 -18.17 -8.00
C TRP A 167 -0.26 -17.63 -9.43
N ILE A 168 -1.28 -18.02 -10.19
CA ILE A 168 -1.48 -17.53 -11.56
C ILE A 168 -1.84 -16.03 -11.56
N ASP A 169 -2.66 -15.57 -10.61
CA ASP A 169 -2.97 -14.15 -10.42
C ASP A 169 -1.68 -13.34 -10.16
N LYS A 170 -0.79 -13.83 -9.29
CA LYS A 170 0.52 -13.21 -9.04
C LYS A 170 1.40 -13.17 -10.29
N ALA A 171 1.49 -14.27 -11.04
CA ALA A 171 2.26 -14.30 -12.28
C ALA A 171 1.77 -13.23 -13.27
N VAL A 172 0.45 -13.15 -13.46
CA VAL A 172 -0.14 -12.18 -14.40
C VAL A 172 -0.01 -10.75 -13.90
N TYR A 173 -0.11 -10.51 -12.59
CA TYR A 173 0.16 -9.21 -11.98
C TYR A 173 1.57 -8.68 -12.34
N GLN A 174 2.55 -9.58 -12.48
CA GLN A 174 3.94 -9.23 -12.82
C GLN A 174 4.15 -8.99 -14.32
N LEU A 175 3.20 -9.32 -15.20
CA LEU A 175 3.30 -9.13 -16.66
C LEU A 175 2.92 -7.70 -17.13
N ASP A 176 2.79 -6.74 -16.21
CA ASP A 176 2.39 -5.34 -16.47
C ASP A 176 1.05 -5.21 -17.25
N VAL A 177 0.04 -5.96 -16.80
CA VAL A 177 -1.33 -5.89 -17.35
C VAL A 177 -2.29 -5.18 -16.40
N PRO A 178 -3.48 -4.71 -16.86
CA PRO A 178 -4.44 -4.02 -16.00
C PRO A 178 -4.87 -4.82 -14.75
N VAL A 179 -4.36 -4.40 -13.58
CA VAL A 179 -4.50 -5.10 -12.29
C VAL A 179 -5.93 -5.28 -11.78
N LYS A 180 -6.89 -4.45 -12.21
CA LYS A 180 -8.30 -4.60 -11.80
C LYS A 180 -9.03 -5.74 -12.51
N ARG A 181 -8.41 -6.35 -13.53
CA ARG A 181 -9.03 -7.36 -14.40
C ARG A 181 -8.06 -8.50 -14.76
N LEU A 182 -7.13 -8.84 -13.86
CA LEU A 182 -6.09 -9.87 -14.06
C LEU A 182 -6.63 -11.21 -14.60
N ARG A 183 -7.85 -11.59 -14.22
CA ARG A 183 -8.49 -12.84 -14.68
C ARG A 183 -9.16 -12.71 -16.04
N SER A 184 -9.62 -11.52 -16.42
CA SER A 184 -10.27 -11.27 -17.70
C SER A 184 -9.28 -11.07 -18.85
N VAL A 185 -8.04 -10.71 -18.53
CA VAL A 185 -6.97 -10.49 -19.53
C VAL A 185 -6.22 -11.77 -19.89
N ARG A 186 -6.57 -12.92 -19.31
CA ARG A 186 -5.83 -14.16 -19.51
C ARG A 186 -6.72 -15.36 -19.75
N GLU A 187 -6.16 -16.35 -20.43
CA GLU A 187 -6.66 -17.71 -20.53
C GLU A 187 -5.54 -18.68 -20.14
N VAL A 188 -5.81 -19.57 -19.19
CA VAL A 188 -4.85 -20.63 -18.81
C VAL A 188 -4.97 -21.76 -19.84
N ARG A 189 -3.88 -22.05 -20.54
CA ARG A 189 -3.82 -23.14 -21.53
C ARG A 189 -3.40 -24.46 -20.91
N ALA A 190 -2.42 -24.40 -20.02
CA ALA A 190 -1.86 -25.56 -19.34
C ALA A 190 -1.15 -25.15 -18.06
N CYS A 191 -1.17 -26.02 -17.05
CA CYS A 191 -0.33 -25.93 -15.87
C CYS A 191 -0.07 -27.34 -15.33
N ASP A 192 1.20 -27.68 -15.09
CA ASP A 192 1.60 -28.99 -14.53
C ASP A 192 2.34 -28.87 -13.18
N GLY A 193 2.38 -27.66 -12.63
CA GLY A 193 3.06 -27.31 -11.38
C GLY A 193 4.51 -26.82 -11.57
N THR A 194 5.15 -27.14 -12.70
CA THR A 194 6.49 -26.66 -13.07
C THR A 194 6.43 -25.64 -14.20
N TRP A 195 5.49 -25.82 -15.12
CA TRP A 195 5.25 -25.00 -16.29
C TRP A 195 3.83 -24.48 -16.28
N LEU A 196 3.69 -23.23 -16.70
CA LEU A 196 2.42 -22.53 -16.85
C LEU A 196 2.40 -21.88 -18.24
N ILE A 197 1.36 -22.18 -19.01
CA ILE A 197 1.14 -21.59 -20.33
C ILE A 197 -0.12 -20.73 -20.28
N LEU A 198 0.05 -19.44 -20.57
CA LEU A 198 -1.03 -18.45 -20.56
C LEU A 198 -1.14 -17.78 -21.92
N ASP A 199 -2.36 -17.58 -22.39
CA ASP A 199 -2.62 -16.60 -23.43
C ASP A 199 -3.09 -15.31 -22.74
N VAL A 200 -2.45 -14.18 -23.03
CA VAL A 200 -2.70 -12.90 -22.37
C VAL A 200 -3.06 -11.84 -23.39
N ASN A 201 -4.24 -11.24 -23.23
CA ASN A 201 -4.69 -10.07 -23.96
C ASN A 201 -4.74 -8.85 -23.01
N PRO A 202 -3.73 -7.98 -23.03
CA PRO A 202 -3.71 -6.80 -22.15
C PRO A 202 -4.81 -5.79 -22.47
N ALA A 203 -5.31 -5.75 -23.71
CA ALA A 203 -6.37 -4.82 -24.12
C ALA A 203 -7.76 -5.25 -23.62
N ALA A 204 -7.99 -6.55 -23.37
CA ALA A 204 -9.23 -7.04 -22.75
C ALA A 204 -9.49 -6.44 -21.35
N GLY A 205 -8.46 -5.86 -20.71
CA GLY A 205 -8.57 -5.17 -19.43
C GLY A 205 -8.85 -3.67 -19.55
N ARG A 206 -8.86 -3.11 -20.77
CA ARG A 206 -9.12 -1.68 -21.05
C ARG A 206 -10.61 -1.46 -21.20
N CYS A 207 -11.27 -1.15 -20.09
CA CYS A 207 -12.69 -0.89 -20.07
C CYS A 207 -12.96 0.58 -19.74
N ALA A 208 -14.10 1.09 -20.22
CA ALA A 208 -14.56 2.41 -19.87
C ALA A 208 -14.72 2.52 -18.33
N PRO A 209 -14.37 3.68 -17.73
CA PRO A 209 -14.36 3.85 -16.27
C PRO A 209 -15.76 3.76 -15.63
N ASP A 210 -16.82 3.89 -16.42
CA ASP A 210 -18.22 3.75 -16.03
C ASP A 210 -18.74 2.29 -16.07
N GLY A 211 -17.86 1.32 -16.35
CA GLY A 211 -18.23 -0.09 -16.46
C GLY A 211 -18.84 -0.48 -17.81
N GLY A 212 -18.72 0.39 -18.82
CA GLY A 212 -19.02 0.07 -20.21
C GLY A 212 -18.17 -1.06 -20.79
N GLU A 213 -18.45 -1.43 -22.04
CA GLU A 213 -17.74 -2.50 -22.73
C GLU A 213 -16.22 -2.27 -22.76
N CYS A 214 -15.48 -3.35 -22.55
CA CYS A 214 -14.03 -3.33 -22.70
C CYS A 214 -13.67 -3.29 -24.18
N GLU A 215 -12.58 -2.61 -24.54
CA GLU A 215 -12.13 -2.50 -25.92
C GLU A 215 -11.98 -3.91 -26.53
N PRO A 216 -12.78 -4.26 -27.55
CA PRO A 216 -12.58 -5.51 -28.27
C PRO A 216 -11.34 -5.35 -29.15
N GLY A 217 -10.27 -6.07 -28.82
CA GLY A 217 -9.03 -6.05 -29.59
C GLY A 217 -7.80 -6.37 -28.74
N GLY A 218 -6.62 -6.17 -29.34
CA GLY A 218 -5.31 -6.44 -28.74
C GLY A 218 -4.65 -7.70 -29.26
N ASP A 219 -3.34 -7.64 -29.47
CA ASP A 219 -2.54 -8.81 -29.83
C ASP A 219 -2.46 -9.73 -28.60
N VAL A 220 -3.09 -10.90 -28.71
CA VAL A 220 -2.95 -11.96 -27.72
C VAL A 220 -1.54 -12.53 -27.84
N ALA A 221 -0.82 -12.61 -26.73
CA ALA A 221 0.48 -13.26 -26.68
C ALA A 221 0.42 -14.48 -25.77
N ARG A 222 1.05 -15.57 -26.20
CA ARG A 222 1.29 -16.75 -25.37
C ARG A 222 2.55 -16.55 -24.55
N TRP A 223 2.44 -16.82 -23.26
CA TRP A 223 3.52 -16.78 -22.28
C TRP A 223 3.78 -18.20 -21.77
N PHE A 224 5.04 -18.59 -21.80
CA PHE A 224 5.55 -19.79 -21.15
C PHE A 224 6.28 -19.34 -19.89
N LEU A 225 5.81 -19.85 -18.76
CA LEU A 225 6.32 -19.52 -17.44
C LEU A 225 6.84 -20.79 -16.79
N ARG A 226 7.98 -20.71 -16.12
CA ARG A 226 8.56 -21.79 -15.33
C ARG A 226 8.51 -21.41 -13.85
N PHE A 227 8.12 -22.34 -13.00
CA PHE A 227 8.16 -22.12 -11.56
C PHE A 227 9.61 -22.26 -11.06
N ASP A 228 10.15 -21.22 -10.43
CA ASP A 228 11.41 -21.26 -9.67
C ASP A 228 11.16 -20.83 -8.23
N ARG A 229 11.47 -21.72 -7.28
CA ARG A 229 11.39 -21.53 -5.82
C ARG A 229 10.03 -21.04 -5.30
N ASP A 230 9.70 -19.79 -5.55
CA ASP A 230 8.57 -19.03 -5.00
C ASP A 230 7.92 -18.06 -5.99
N HIS A 231 8.19 -18.20 -7.30
CA HIS A 231 7.59 -17.37 -8.34
C HIS A 231 7.58 -18.04 -9.71
N TRP A 232 6.76 -17.49 -10.61
CA TRP A 232 6.70 -17.85 -12.02
C TRP A 232 7.65 -16.94 -12.81
N GLU A 233 8.66 -17.50 -13.44
CA GLU A 233 9.60 -16.79 -14.31
C GLU A 233 9.16 -16.87 -15.77
N THR A 234 9.17 -15.74 -16.49
CA THR A 234 8.91 -15.73 -17.94
C THR A 234 10.07 -16.34 -18.70
N VAL A 235 9.77 -17.41 -19.44
CA VAL A 235 10.72 -18.09 -20.32
C VAL A 235 10.59 -17.60 -21.76
N LEU A 236 9.37 -17.56 -22.28
CA LEU A 236 9.10 -17.19 -23.66
C LEU A 236 7.78 -16.43 -23.78
N ARG A 237 7.76 -15.43 -24.66
CA ARG A 237 6.55 -14.78 -25.16
C ARG A 237 6.48 -14.93 -26.68
N THR A 238 5.37 -15.42 -27.21
CA THR A 238 5.21 -15.70 -28.64
C THR A 238 3.77 -15.49 -29.11
N SER A 239 3.57 -15.30 -30.43
CA SER A 239 2.28 -15.37 -31.11
C SER A 239 2.14 -16.62 -31.99
N GLY A 240 3.10 -17.55 -31.89
CA GLY A 240 3.12 -18.79 -32.65
C GLY A 240 2.19 -19.87 -32.07
N ALA A 241 1.78 -20.80 -32.94
CA ALA A 241 1.10 -22.02 -32.53
C ALA A 241 2.09 -23.02 -31.91
N GLY A 242 1.55 -23.98 -31.15
CA GLY A 242 2.33 -25.09 -30.64
C GLY A 242 3.40 -24.67 -29.65
N CYS A 243 4.54 -25.36 -29.72
CA CYS A 243 5.76 -25.12 -28.96
C CYS A 243 6.77 -24.22 -29.71
N THR A 244 6.29 -23.41 -30.67
CA THR A 244 7.16 -22.64 -31.58
C THR A 244 7.91 -21.54 -30.82
N GLY A 245 9.23 -21.47 -31.04
CA GLY A 245 10.11 -20.46 -30.42
C GLY A 245 10.73 -20.90 -29.10
N LEU A 246 10.43 -22.10 -28.60
CA LEU A 246 11.18 -22.70 -27.50
C LEU A 246 12.53 -23.21 -28.00
N ASP A 247 13.60 -22.62 -27.47
CA ASP A 247 14.96 -23.03 -27.77
C ASP A 247 15.33 -24.37 -27.13
N ARG A 248 16.46 -24.95 -27.58
CA ARG A 248 17.02 -26.20 -27.05
C ARG A 248 17.40 -26.14 -25.55
N GLU A 249 17.34 -24.97 -24.93
CA GLU A 249 17.62 -24.80 -23.51
C GLU A 249 16.40 -25.18 -22.63
N PHE A 250 15.18 -25.20 -23.20
CA PHE A 250 13.94 -25.51 -22.47
C PHE A 250 13.45 -26.94 -22.78
N THR A 251 14.36 -27.90 -22.77
CA THR A 251 14.06 -29.32 -23.08
C THR A 251 13.23 -30.04 -22.03
N ASP A 252 13.08 -29.45 -20.84
CA ASP A 252 12.31 -29.99 -19.73
C ASP A 252 10.83 -29.54 -19.75
N LEU A 253 10.40 -28.75 -20.74
CA LEU A 253 8.98 -28.50 -20.98
C LEU A 253 8.33 -29.75 -21.61
N PRO A 254 7.32 -30.37 -20.96
CA PRO A 254 6.58 -31.48 -21.56
C PRO A 254 5.85 -31.00 -22.81
N THR A 255 6.21 -31.56 -23.96
CA THR A 255 5.73 -31.10 -25.28
C THR A 255 4.20 -31.22 -25.42
N GLU A 256 3.58 -32.16 -24.71
CA GLU A 256 2.14 -32.34 -24.62
C GLU A 256 1.38 -31.11 -24.12
N LEU A 257 2.03 -30.24 -23.33
CA LEU A 257 1.40 -29.01 -22.84
C LEU A 257 1.15 -27.98 -23.94
N CYS A 258 1.95 -28.02 -25.02
CA CYS A 258 1.88 -27.03 -26.10
C CYS A 258 1.62 -27.59 -27.49
N ALA A 259 1.89 -28.86 -27.77
CA ALA A 259 1.94 -29.40 -29.14
C ALA A 259 0.67 -29.15 -29.97
N THR A 260 -0.50 -29.17 -29.33
CA THR A 260 -1.80 -29.03 -29.98
C THR A 260 -2.40 -27.64 -29.86
N LEU A 261 -1.73 -26.71 -29.18
CA LEU A 261 -2.26 -25.36 -28.97
C LEU A 261 -2.26 -24.57 -30.28
N PRO A 262 -3.38 -23.92 -30.65
CA PRO A 262 -3.42 -23.02 -31.81
C PRO A 262 -2.54 -21.79 -31.55
N ALA A 263 -2.33 -20.96 -32.58
CA ALA A 263 -1.83 -19.61 -32.36
C ALA A 263 -2.83 -18.85 -31.45
N PRO A 264 -2.34 -18.04 -30.50
CA PRO A 264 -3.18 -17.24 -29.61
C PRO A 264 -4.04 -16.20 -30.34
#